data_AF-A0A6C2CK14-F1
#
_entry.id   AF-A0A6C2CK14-F1
#
_cell.length_a   1.000
_cell.length_b   1.000
_cell.length_c   1.000
_cell.angle_alpha   90.00
_cell.angle_beta   90.00
_cell.angle_gamma   90.00
#
_symmetry.space_group_name_H-M   'P 1'
#
loop_
_entity.id
_entity.type
_entity.pdbx_description
1 polymer ?
#
loop_
_entity_poly.entity_id
_entity_poly.type
_entity_poly.pdbx_seq_one_letter_code
_entity_poly.pdbx_strand_id
1 'polypeptide(L)'
;MPLSEKEIADLKKLIKDQVDNYPDLKSMVAAGSLTYKAGWYEAKSKEAYDAIIQYATSIRVSKDGKAQVKVAQESKKLKALAEKL
;
A
#
# COMPACT_ATOMS: atom_id res chain seq x y z
N MET A 1 17.29 -9.16 21.91
CA MET A 1 16.58 -10.46 21.96
C MET A 1 16.40 -10.94 20.54
N PRO A 2 16.75 -12.20 20.21
CA PRO A 2 16.37 -12.79 18.93
C PRO A 2 14.85 -12.96 18.85
N LEU A 3 14.30 -12.90 17.64
CA LEU A 3 12.89 -13.16 17.39
C LEU A 3 12.59 -14.64 17.66
N SER A 4 11.42 -14.90 18.24
CA SER A 4 10.86 -16.24 18.39
C SER A 4 10.42 -16.81 17.04
N GLU A 5 10.28 -18.14 16.95
CA GLU A 5 9.80 -18.82 15.74
C GLU A 5 8.42 -18.31 15.29
N LYS A 6 7.56 -17.99 16.26
CA LYS A 6 6.23 -17.42 15.99
C LYS A 6 6.33 -16.03 15.36
N GLU A 7 7.15 -15.14 15.91
CA GLU A 7 7.35 -13.80 15.36
C GLU A 7 7.94 -13.86 13.94
N ILE A 8 8.83 -14.82 13.67
CA ILE A 8 9.38 -15.05 12.33
C ILE A 8 8.28 -15.52 11.38
N ALA A 9 7.42 -16.47 11.79
CA ALA A 9 6.31 -16.94 10.96
C ALA A 9 5.30 -15.82 10.66
N ASP A 10 4.96 -15.02 11.67
CA ASP A 10 4.05 -13.87 11.54
C ASP A 10 4.63 -12.81 10.60
N LEU A 11 5.94 -12.52 10.68
CA LEU A 11 6.63 -11.62 9.75
C LEU A 11 6.60 -12.13 8.31
N LYS A 12 6.86 -13.43 8.10
CA LYS A 12 6.80 -14.03 6.76
C LYS A 12 5.39 -13.93 6.16
N LYS A 13 4.38 -14.19 6.99
CA LYS A 13 2.98 -14.05 6.60
C LYS A 13 2.65 -12.61 6.23
N LEU A 14 3.05 -11.64 7.05
CA LEU A 14 2.84 -10.22 6.77
C LEU A 14 3.46 -9.79 5.43
N ILE A 15 4.68 -10.25 5.12
CA ILE A 15 5.34 -9.95 3.85
C ILE A 15 4.55 -10.51 2.66
N LYS A 16 4.10 -11.78 2.74
CA LYS A 16 3.27 -12.39 1.68
C LYS A 16 1.96 -11.65 1.51
N ASP A 17 1.24 -11.41 2.61
CA ASP A 17 -0.04 -10.71 2.60
C ASP A 17 0.09 -9.31 1.97
N GLN A 18 1.17 -8.59 2.26
CA GLN A 18 1.43 -7.26 1.70
C GLN A 18 1.74 -7.29 0.20
N VAL A 19 2.37 -8.37 -0.29
CA VAL A 19 2.66 -8.53 -1.72
C VAL A 19 1.43 -8.96 -2.49
N ASP A 20 0.70 -9.95 -1.98
CA ASP A 20 -0.41 -10.59 -2.67
C ASP A 20 -1.65 -9.68 -2.71
N ASN A 21 -1.82 -8.84 -1.68
CA ASN A 21 -2.96 -7.92 -1.56
C ASN A 21 -2.61 -6.47 -1.94
N TYR A 22 -1.49 -6.25 -2.65
CA TYR A 22 -1.15 -4.91 -3.10
C TYR A 22 -2.23 -4.37 -4.07
N PRO A 23 -2.79 -3.17 -3.85
CA PRO A 23 -3.91 -2.67 -4.64
C PRO A 23 -3.48 -2.34 -6.08
N ASP A 24 -4.32 -2.69 -7.06
CA ASP A 24 -4.14 -2.22 -8.44
C ASP A 24 -4.50 -0.73 -8.56
N LEU A 25 -3.51 0.11 -8.24
CA LEU A 25 -3.63 1.56 -8.27
C LEU A 25 -4.03 2.08 -9.66
N LYS A 26 -3.64 1.41 -10.75
CA LYS A 26 -3.96 1.86 -12.11
C LYS A 26 -5.45 1.66 -12.38
N SER A 27 -5.96 0.48 -12.08
CA SER A 27 -7.38 0.17 -12.24
C SER A 27 -8.25 1.03 -11.32
N MET A 28 -7.82 1.29 -10.08
CA MET A 28 -8.53 2.18 -9.16
C MET A 28 -8.57 3.64 -9.63
N VAL A 29 -7.52 4.12 -10.31
CA VAL A 29 -7.52 5.46 -10.93
C VAL A 29 -8.44 5.48 -12.16
N ALA A 30 -8.38 4.45 -13.01
CA ALA A 30 -9.24 4.35 -14.20
C ALA A 30 -10.73 4.25 -13.84
N ALA A 31 -11.06 3.56 -12.75
CA ALA A 31 -12.41 3.47 -12.19
C ALA A 31 -12.87 4.76 -11.47
N GLY A 32 -11.99 5.75 -11.30
CA GLY A 32 -12.29 7.00 -10.62
C GLY A 32 -12.31 6.92 -9.08
N SER A 33 -12.01 5.76 -8.50
CA SER A 33 -11.92 5.57 -7.04
C SER A 33 -10.73 6.32 -6.42
N LEU A 34 -9.66 6.50 -7.21
CA LEU A 34 -8.49 7.29 -6.85
C LEU A 34 -8.26 8.40 -7.87
N THR A 35 -7.79 9.56 -7.40
CA THR A 35 -7.22 10.61 -8.27
C THR A 35 -5.72 10.66 -8.07
N TYR A 36 -4.95 10.54 -9.15
CA TYR A 36 -3.49 10.66 -9.11
C TYR A 36 -3.04 12.06 -9.55
N LYS A 37 -2.25 12.74 -8.71
CA LYS A 37 -1.68 14.06 -9.02
C LYS A 37 -0.28 14.20 -8.46
N ALA A 38 0.71 14.39 -9.35
CA ALA A 38 2.10 14.68 -8.99
C ALA A 38 2.71 13.69 -7.97
N GLY A 39 2.46 12.39 -8.13
CA GLY A 39 2.96 11.36 -7.22
C GLY A 39 2.12 11.14 -5.96
N TRP A 40 0.94 11.74 -5.87
CA TRP A 40 0.01 11.57 -4.74
C TRP A 40 -1.32 11.01 -5.21
N TYR A 41 -1.91 10.15 -4.38
CA TYR A 41 -3.24 9.60 -4.56
C TYR A 41 -4.22 10.29 -3.60
N GLU A 42 -5.37 10.70 -4.13
CA GLU A 42 -6.51 11.18 -3.36
C GLU A 42 -7.62 10.15 -3.50
N ALA A 43 -8.06 9.58 -2.38
CA ALA A 43 -9.15 8.62 -2.37
C ALA A 43 -10.51 9.33 -2.43
N LYS A 44 -11.45 8.80 -3.22
CA LYS A 44 -12.81 9.32 -3.35
C LYS A 44 -13.82 8.64 -2.43
N SER A 45 -13.45 7.51 -1.83
CA SER A 45 -14.28 6.77 -0.88
C SER A 45 -13.42 6.23 0.26
N LYS A 46 -14.07 5.82 1.36
CA LYS A 46 -13.38 5.23 2.51
C LYS A 46 -12.69 3.92 2.12
N GLU A 47 -13.34 3.11 1.30
CA GLU A 47 -12.82 1.82 0.84
C GLU A 47 -11.54 2.01 0.02
N ALA A 48 -11.52 3.02 -0.85
CA ALA A 48 -10.33 3.35 -1.63
C ALA A 48 -9.19 3.87 -0.75
N TYR A 49 -9.52 4.60 0.32
CA TYR A 49 -8.53 5.07 1.30
C TYR A 49 -7.96 3.90 2.11
N ASP A 50 -8.83 3.04 2.64
CA ASP A 50 -8.46 1.86 3.45
C ASP A 50 -7.59 0.88 2.64
N ALA A 51 -7.85 0.76 1.33
CA ALA A 51 -7.04 -0.06 0.42
C ALA A 51 -5.61 0.47 0.24
N ILE A 52 -5.38 1.79 0.25
CA ILE A 52 -4.07 2.37 -0.01
C ILE A 52 -3.29 2.78 1.23
N ILE A 53 -3.97 3.03 2.36
CA ILE A 53 -3.35 3.58 3.57
C ILE A 53 -2.34 2.61 4.20
N GLN A 54 -2.56 1.30 4.07
CA GLN A 54 -1.63 0.27 4.54
C GLN A 54 -0.28 0.31 3.81
N TYR A 55 -0.25 0.95 2.64
CA TYR A 55 0.92 1.09 1.78
C TYR A 55 1.43 2.54 1.76
N ALA A 56 0.92 3.41 2.65
CA ALA A 56 1.28 4.81 2.70
C ALA A 56 2.73 5.00 3.18
N THR A 57 3.48 5.81 2.43
CA THR A 57 4.83 6.27 2.79
C THR A 57 4.82 7.72 3.28
N SER A 58 3.82 8.50 2.88
CA SER A 58 3.62 9.86 3.35
C SER A 58 2.16 10.27 3.19
N ILE A 59 1.67 11.12 4.08
CA ILE A 59 0.33 11.69 4.05
C ILE A 59 0.45 13.21 4.15
N ARG A 60 -0.32 13.93 3.35
CA ARG A 60 -0.45 15.38 3.45
C ARG A 60 -1.90 15.81 3.22
N VAL A 61 -2.21 17.04 3.59
CA VAL A 61 -3.48 17.70 3.28
C VAL A 61 -3.22 18.75 2.20
N SER A 62 -4.02 18.72 1.12
CA SER A 62 -3.95 19.74 0.07
C SER A 62 -4.47 21.09 0.57
N LYS A 63 -4.21 22.16 -0.19
CA LYS A 63 -4.80 23.48 0.09
C LYS A 63 -6.33 23.44 0.13
N ASP A 64 -6.93 22.55 -0.67
CA ASP A 64 -8.38 22.33 -0.72
C ASP A 64 -8.91 21.44 0.44
N GLY A 65 -8.09 21.15 1.45
CA GLY A 65 -8.48 20.36 2.62
C GLY A 65 -8.58 18.84 2.39
N LYS A 66 -8.11 18.33 1.24
CA LYS A 66 -8.22 16.90 0.89
C LYS A 66 -6.99 16.11 1.28
N ALA A 67 -7.20 14.92 1.83
CA ALA A 67 -6.12 14.00 2.16
C ALA A 67 -5.48 13.43 0.89
N GLN A 68 -4.16 13.50 0.83
CA GLN A 68 -3.34 12.97 -0.24
C GLN A 68 -2.32 12.00 0.34
N VAL A 69 -2.24 10.81 -0.25
CA VAL A 69 -1.41 9.70 0.21
C VAL A 69 -0.39 9.35 -0.87
N LYS A 70 0.88 9.29 -0.49
CA LYS A 70 1.93 8.69 -1.29
C LYS A 70 1.99 7.21 -0.97
N VAL A 71 1.82 6.37 -1.98
CA VAL A 71 1.81 4.91 -1.84
C VAL A 71 3.15 4.36 -2.29
N ALA A 72 3.72 3.41 -1.53
CA ALA A 72 4.93 2.69 -1.93
C ALA A 72 4.68 1.97 -3.25
N GLN A 73 5.63 2.01 -4.19
CA GLN A 73 5.50 1.25 -5.43
C GLN A 73 5.70 -0.25 -5.21
N GLU A 74 5.09 -1.07 -6.06
CA GLU A 74 5.36 -2.51 -6.10
C GLU A 74 6.86 -2.78 -6.28
N SER A 75 7.43 -3.53 -5.34
CA SER A 75 8.84 -3.91 -5.39
C SER A 75 9.00 -5.31 -5.97
N LYS A 76 9.68 -5.42 -7.12
CA LYS A 76 10.06 -6.71 -7.71
C LYS A 76 10.92 -7.56 -6.77
N LYS A 77 11.76 -6.91 -5.96
CA LYS A 77 12.62 -7.60 -4.97
C LYS A 77 11.78 -8.17 -3.83
N LEU A 78 10.75 -7.45 -3.37
CA LEU A 78 9.85 -7.92 -2.33
C LEU A 78 9.00 -9.09 -2.82
N LYS A 79 8.51 -9.03 -4.07
CA LYS A 79 7.82 -10.16 -4.73
C LYS A 79 8.69 -11.41 -4.78
N ALA A 80 9.92 -11.30 -5.28
CA ALA A 80 10.85 -12.43 -5.34
C ALA A 80 11.27 -12.97 -3.94
N LEU A 81 11.20 -12.14 -2.90
CA LEU A 81 11.40 -12.60 -1.53
C LEU A 81 10.18 -13.37 -1.03
N ALA A 82 8.98 -12.84 -1.24
CA ALA A 82 7.72 -13.48 -0.83
C ALA A 82 7.55 -14.87 -1.46
N GLU A 83 7.96 -15.05 -2.72
CA GLU A 83 7.97 -16.35 -3.42
C GLU A 83 8.91 -17.40 -2.79
N LYS A 84 9.93 -16.96 -2.06
CA LYS A 84 10.93 -17.83 -1.39
C LYS A 84 10.61 -18.12 0.07
N LEU A 85 9.65 -17.38 0.65
CA LEU A 85 9.18 -17.54 2.03
C LEU A 85 8.15 -18.64 2.14
#